data_AF-F0T0D7-F1
#
_entry.id   AF-F0T0D7-F1
#
_cell.length_a   1.000
_cell.length_b   1.000
_cell.length_c   1.000
_cell.angle_alpha   90.00
_cell.angle_beta   90.00
_cell.angle_gamma   90.00
#
_symmetry.space_group_name_H-M   'P 1'
#
loop_
_entity.id
_entity.type
_entity.pdbx_description
1 polymer ?
#
loop_
_entity_poly.entity_id
_entity_poly.type
_entity_poly.pdbx_seq_one_letter_code
_entity_poly.pdbx_strand_id
1 'polypeptide(L)'
;MFLVQSNQQNWQSYPVRQNENIPAGTGKKNYVILYPAIFGGVAAFVTGFGFYGCGDHRLSGRTLALVDIYALIAALGTGFYILNLLGDDDEKIRDFEHLKKELLSISLPIFITIFFFGSVFNLVYSLDRQSFEGTIGKKKITQYLSFLALSIGDISVGDSLGISPARTGTQVLLAVESIFTLFALSLLISLFTK
;
A
#
# COMPACT_ATOMS: atom_id res chain seq x y z
N MET A 1 44.24 56.30 -20.32
CA MET A 1 43.19 56.37 -19.29
C MET A 1 41.89 55.97 -19.97
N PHE A 2 41.56 54.68 -19.95
CA PHE A 2 40.41 54.10 -20.64
C PHE A 2 39.32 53.81 -19.60
N LEU A 3 38.14 54.40 -19.78
CA LEU A 3 36.96 54.14 -18.96
C LEU A 3 36.37 52.79 -19.36
N VAL A 4 36.54 51.78 -18.51
CA VAL A 4 35.83 50.51 -18.59
C VAL A 4 34.40 50.75 -18.10
N GLN A 5 33.46 50.83 -19.03
CA GLN A 5 32.02 50.74 -18.73
C GLN A 5 31.72 49.33 -18.24
N SER A 6 31.47 49.18 -16.94
CA SER A 6 30.97 47.94 -16.36
C SER A 6 29.57 47.67 -16.89
N ASN A 7 29.48 46.61 -17.70
CA ASN A 7 28.23 46.07 -18.21
C ASN A 7 27.50 45.39 -17.03
N GLN A 8 26.71 46.15 -16.26
CA GLN A 8 25.75 45.57 -15.34
C GLN A 8 24.65 44.89 -16.17
N GLN A 9 24.86 43.61 -16.45
CA GLN A 9 23.81 42.75 -16.98
C GLN A 9 22.69 42.66 -15.96
N ASN A 10 21.66 43.40 -16.30
CA ASN A 10 20.31 43.40 -15.79
C ASN A 10 19.77 41.95 -15.81
N TRP A 11 19.86 41.22 -14.70
CA TRP A 11 19.18 39.92 -14.50
C TRP A 11 17.67 40.13 -14.28
N GLN A 12 17.07 40.97 -15.13
CA GLN A 12 15.63 41.11 -15.20
C GLN A 12 15.05 39.85 -15.81
N SER A 13 14.39 39.10 -14.93
CA SER A 13 13.18 38.33 -15.24
C SER A 13 13.33 37.35 -16.41
N TYR A 14 13.84 36.17 -16.11
CA TYR A 14 13.32 35.00 -16.81
C TYR A 14 11.82 34.93 -16.53
N PRO A 15 10.94 35.01 -17.54
CA PRO A 15 9.58 34.58 -17.32
C PRO A 15 9.68 33.09 -17.00
N VAL A 16 9.36 32.72 -15.76
CA VAL A 16 8.97 31.35 -15.44
C VAL A 16 7.90 31.03 -16.48
N ARG A 17 8.20 30.13 -17.43
CA ARG A 17 7.15 29.54 -18.25
C ARG A 17 6.17 28.93 -17.26
N GLN A 18 5.03 29.59 -17.07
CA GLN A 18 3.80 28.98 -16.63
C GLN A 18 3.39 28.04 -17.76
N ASN A 19 4.12 26.93 -17.90
CA ASN A 19 3.80 25.93 -18.88
C ASN A 19 2.81 24.98 -18.24
N GLU A 20 1.61 25.05 -18.82
CA GLU A 20 0.52 24.11 -18.72
C GLU A 20 -0.18 24.09 -17.37
N ASN A 21 -1.44 24.52 -17.45
CA ASN A 21 -2.57 23.97 -16.73
C ASN A 21 -2.46 22.44 -16.63
N ILE A 22 -1.60 21.91 -15.76
CA ILE A 22 -1.93 20.72 -15.02
C ILE A 22 -3.18 21.18 -14.28
N PRO A 23 -4.37 20.65 -14.60
CA PRO A 23 -5.55 21.01 -13.83
C PRO A 23 -5.13 20.80 -12.38
N ALA A 24 -5.11 21.89 -11.59
CA ALA A 24 -5.04 21.83 -10.15
C ALA A 24 -6.15 20.87 -9.79
N GLY A 25 -5.76 19.61 -9.56
CA GLY A 25 -6.69 18.53 -9.45
C GLY A 25 -7.47 18.86 -8.22
N THR A 26 -8.69 19.37 -8.39
CA THR A 26 -9.68 19.43 -7.32
C THR A 26 -9.59 18.07 -6.63
N GLY A 27 -9.04 18.03 -5.42
CA GLY A 27 -8.73 16.85 -4.62
C GLY A 27 -9.99 16.13 -4.16
N LYS A 28 -10.88 15.83 -5.10
CA LYS A 28 -12.02 14.97 -4.86
C LYS A 28 -11.42 13.61 -4.55
N LYS A 29 -11.56 13.19 -3.28
CA LYS A 29 -11.28 11.84 -2.79
C LYS A 29 -11.79 10.82 -3.80
N ASN A 30 -10.88 10.35 -4.65
CA ASN A 30 -11.25 9.46 -5.75
C ASN A 30 -11.10 8.02 -5.26
N TYR A 31 -12.17 7.54 -4.60
CA TYR A 31 -12.24 6.20 -4.05
C TYR A 31 -12.08 5.09 -5.12
N VAL A 32 -12.20 5.42 -6.42
CA VAL A 32 -11.98 4.49 -7.54
C VAL A 32 -10.55 3.93 -7.50
N ILE A 33 -9.59 4.70 -6.99
CA ILE A 33 -8.18 4.26 -6.90
C ILE A 33 -8.02 3.11 -5.89
N LEU A 34 -8.92 2.99 -4.91
CA LEU A 34 -8.93 1.90 -3.92
C LEU A 34 -9.65 0.63 -4.43
N TYR A 35 -10.32 0.69 -5.58
CA TYR A 35 -11.09 -0.45 -6.10
C TYR A 35 -10.27 -1.73 -6.24
N PRO A 36 -9.02 -1.71 -6.74
CA PRO A 36 -8.21 -2.92 -6.81
C PRO A 36 -8.04 -3.59 -5.44
N ALA A 37 -7.78 -2.82 -4.38
CA ALA A 37 -7.61 -3.35 -3.02
C ALA A 37 -8.94 -3.85 -2.44
N ILE A 38 -10.03 -3.08 -2.60
CA ILE A 38 -11.36 -3.44 -2.05
C ILE A 38 -11.90 -4.68 -2.75
N PHE A 39 -12.07 -4.64 -4.07
CA PHE A 39 -12.67 -5.74 -4.82
C PHE A 39 -11.74 -6.94 -4.87
N GLY A 40 -10.43 -6.72 -4.99
CA GLY A 40 -9.44 -7.79 -4.91
C GLY A 40 -9.45 -8.49 -3.56
N GLY A 41 -9.57 -7.72 -2.47
CA GLY A 41 -9.60 -8.26 -1.11
C GLY A 41 -10.87 -9.07 -0.86
N VAL A 42 -12.03 -8.53 -1.24
CA VAL A 42 -13.31 -9.25 -1.13
C VAL A 42 -13.33 -10.51 -1.99
N ALA A 43 -12.87 -10.42 -3.25
CA ALA A 43 -12.78 -11.57 -4.13
C ALA A 43 -11.83 -12.63 -3.55
N ALA A 44 -10.66 -12.24 -3.07
CA ALA A 44 -9.70 -13.16 -2.45
C ALA A 44 -10.25 -13.77 -1.16
N PHE A 45 -10.97 -13.01 -0.36
CA PHE A 45 -11.61 -13.48 0.86
C PHE A 45 -12.66 -14.56 0.56
N VAL A 46 -13.65 -14.24 -0.28
CA VAL A 46 -14.73 -15.17 -0.65
C VAL A 46 -14.16 -16.44 -1.30
N THR A 47 -13.22 -16.25 -2.23
CA THR A 47 -12.60 -17.34 -2.98
C THR A 47 -11.73 -18.21 -2.07
N GLY A 48 -10.96 -17.61 -1.16
CA GLY A 48 -10.12 -18.34 -0.20
C GLY A 48 -10.93 -19.18 0.77
N PHE A 49 -12.06 -18.67 1.28
CA PHE A 49 -12.98 -19.46 2.11
C PHE A 49 -13.68 -20.58 1.34
N GLY A 50 -13.96 -20.35 0.05
CA GLY A 50 -14.53 -21.32 -0.87
C GLY A 50 -13.60 -22.50 -1.14
N PHE A 51 -12.31 -22.22 -1.41
CA PHE A 51 -11.29 -23.24 -1.69
C PHE A 51 -10.62 -23.83 -0.45
N TYR A 52 -11.07 -23.48 0.75
CA TYR A 52 -10.51 -24.05 1.97
C TYR A 52 -10.54 -25.58 1.94
N GLY A 53 -9.38 -26.20 2.13
CA GLY A 53 -9.24 -27.65 2.14
C GLY A 53 -9.01 -28.28 0.77
N CYS A 54 -9.08 -27.51 -0.33
CA CYS A 54 -8.85 -27.98 -1.70
C CYS A 54 -7.37 -27.89 -2.15
N GLY A 55 -6.44 -27.62 -1.23
CA GLY A 55 -5.05 -27.24 -1.51
C GLY A 55 -4.11 -28.36 -1.98
N ASP A 56 -4.59 -29.29 -2.80
CA ASP A 56 -3.78 -30.33 -3.46
C ASP A 56 -3.33 -29.90 -4.87
N HIS A 57 -3.85 -28.80 -5.39
CA HIS A 57 -3.42 -28.25 -6.68
C HIS A 57 -2.23 -27.32 -6.50
N ARG A 58 -1.07 -27.69 -7.06
CA ARG A 58 0.06 -26.76 -7.17
C ARG A 58 -0.40 -25.52 -7.95
N LEU A 59 -0.24 -24.35 -7.34
CA LEU A 59 -0.44 -23.10 -8.08
C LEU A 59 0.60 -23.04 -9.20
N SER A 60 0.13 -22.74 -10.41
CA SER A 60 1.05 -22.42 -11.50
C SER A 60 1.82 -21.15 -11.15
N GLY A 61 3.12 -21.12 -11.44
CA GLY A 61 3.94 -19.92 -11.27
C GLY A 61 3.39 -18.71 -12.02
N ARG A 62 2.65 -18.93 -13.13
CA ARG A 62 1.96 -17.85 -13.86
C ARG A 62 0.82 -17.23 -13.05
N THR A 63 0.06 -18.04 -12.31
CA THR A 63 -1.04 -17.55 -11.47
C THR A 63 -0.49 -16.75 -10.29
N LEU A 64 0.60 -17.22 -9.66
CA LEU A 64 1.28 -16.46 -8.62
C LEU A 64 1.77 -15.10 -9.13
N ALA A 65 2.43 -15.08 -10.30
CA ALA A 65 2.89 -13.82 -10.89
C ALA A 65 1.75 -12.82 -11.18
N LEU A 66 0.58 -13.30 -11.60
CA LEU A 66 -0.61 -12.44 -11.78
C LEU A 66 -1.12 -11.87 -10.46
N VAL A 67 -1.11 -12.69 -9.40
CA VAL A 67 -1.48 -12.24 -8.04
C VAL A 67 -0.49 -11.17 -7.56
N ASP A 68 0.81 -11.36 -7.78
CA ASP A 68 1.85 -10.41 -7.40
C ASP A 68 1.69 -9.07 -8.14
N ILE A 69 1.44 -9.10 -9.45
CA ILE A 69 1.17 -7.89 -10.25
C ILE A 69 -0.08 -7.17 -9.72
N TYR A 70 -1.14 -7.91 -9.42
CA TYR A 70 -2.36 -7.32 -8.90
C TYR A 70 -2.14 -6.70 -7.52
N ALA A 71 -1.38 -7.37 -6.65
CA ALA A 71 -1.01 -6.85 -5.33
C ALA A 71 -0.16 -5.58 -5.44
N LEU A 72 0.77 -5.51 -6.40
CA LEU A 72 1.55 -4.31 -6.67
C LEU A 72 0.65 -3.14 -7.09
N ILE A 73 -0.30 -3.38 -8.00
CA ILE A 73 -1.27 -2.36 -8.44
C ILE A 73 -2.12 -1.88 -7.27
N ALA A 74 -2.60 -2.80 -6.41
CA ALA A 74 -3.38 -2.46 -5.23
C ALA A 74 -2.56 -1.64 -4.22
N ALA A 75 -1.33 -2.04 -3.92
CA ALA A 75 -0.44 -1.35 -2.99
C ALA A 75 -0.06 0.05 -3.50
N LEU A 76 0.35 0.17 -4.77
CA LEU A 76 0.69 1.45 -5.39
C LEU A 76 -0.53 2.37 -5.50
N GLY A 77 -1.69 1.83 -5.89
CA GLY A 77 -2.94 2.56 -5.95
C GLY A 77 -3.33 3.12 -4.58
N THR A 78 -3.30 2.30 -3.54
CA THR A 78 -3.57 2.77 -2.17
C THR A 78 -2.54 3.79 -1.71
N GLY A 79 -1.25 3.59 -2.00
CA GLY A 79 -0.20 4.54 -1.66
C GLY A 79 -0.40 5.91 -2.33
N PHE A 80 -0.74 5.91 -3.62
CA PHE A 80 -1.07 7.12 -4.37
C PHE A 80 -2.34 7.80 -3.82
N TYR A 81 -3.36 7.03 -3.44
CA TYR A 81 -4.55 7.57 -2.78
C TYR A 81 -4.21 8.27 -1.47
N ILE A 82 -3.34 7.68 -0.64
CA ILE A 82 -2.88 8.28 0.61
C ILE A 82 -2.11 9.58 0.34
N LEU A 83 -1.22 9.61 -0.65
CA LEU A 83 -0.49 10.84 -1.00
C LEU A 83 -1.41 11.97 -1.45
N ASN A 84 -2.43 11.66 -2.26
CA ASN A 84 -3.41 12.68 -2.68
C ASN A 84 -4.25 13.18 -1.50
N LEU A 85 -4.54 12.31 -0.52
CA LEU A 85 -5.25 12.70 0.69
C LEU A 85 -4.42 13.66 1.56
N LEU A 86 -3.09 13.48 1.59
CA LEU A 86 -2.13 14.33 2.33
C LEU A 86 -1.77 15.62 1.59
N GLY A 87 -1.89 15.63 0.26
CA GLY A 87 -1.51 16.77 -0.59
C GLY A 87 -2.59 17.84 -0.74
N ASP A 88 -3.79 17.62 -0.20
CA ASP A 88 -4.97 18.49 -0.37
C ASP A 88 -5.14 19.51 0.77
N ASP A 89 -4.26 19.51 1.78
CA ASP A 89 -4.36 20.43 2.91
C ASP A 89 -3.60 21.74 2.65
N ASP A 90 -4.38 22.75 2.27
CA ASP A 90 -4.02 24.16 2.31
C ASP A 90 -3.60 24.55 3.74
N GLU A 91 -2.42 25.18 3.81
CA GLU A 91 -1.74 25.77 4.97
C GLU A 91 -2.69 26.23 6.11
N LYS A 92 -3.06 25.32 7.01
CA LYS A 92 -3.82 25.66 8.23
C LYS A 92 -3.18 25.05 9.47
N ILE A 93 -3.04 25.92 10.45
CA ILE A 93 -2.38 25.72 11.74
C ILE A 93 -2.83 24.38 12.35
N ARG A 94 -1.83 23.53 12.66
CA ARG A 94 -2.00 22.16 13.17
C ARG A 94 -2.53 22.17 14.60
N ASP A 95 -3.85 22.24 14.73
CA ASP A 95 -4.51 21.82 15.95
C ASP A 95 -4.45 20.29 16.06
N PHE A 96 -4.36 19.77 17.28
CA PHE A 96 -4.38 18.33 17.57
C PHE A 96 -5.60 17.61 16.95
N GLU A 97 -6.70 18.35 16.78
CA GLU A 97 -7.91 17.88 16.11
C GLU A 97 -7.71 17.63 14.59
N HIS A 98 -6.86 18.42 13.92
CA HIS A 98 -6.52 18.24 12.51
C HIS A 98 -5.69 16.97 12.30
N LEU A 99 -4.66 16.76 13.13
CA LEU A 99 -3.83 15.54 13.13
C LEU A 99 -4.68 14.28 13.34
N LYS A 100 -5.65 14.33 14.26
CA LYS A 100 -6.57 13.20 14.50
C LYS A 100 -7.42 12.91 13.26
N LYS A 101 -7.88 13.94 12.55
CA LYS A 101 -8.70 13.79 11.34
C LYS A 101 -7.90 13.23 10.16
N GLU A 102 -6.65 13.66 9.99
CA GLU A 102 -5.73 13.13 8.98
C GLU A 102 -5.38 11.66 9.27
N LEU A 103 -4.98 11.34 10.51
CA LEU A 103 -4.73 9.96 10.94
C LEU A 103 -5.95 9.06 10.72
N LEU A 104 -7.14 9.54 11.06
CA LEU A 104 -8.38 8.79 10.84
C LEU A 104 -8.66 8.58 9.34
N SER A 105 -8.31 9.56 8.51
CA SER A 105 -8.50 9.47 7.05
C SER A 105 -7.50 8.52 6.38
N ILE A 106 -6.28 8.42 6.90
CA ILE A 106 -5.23 7.51 6.41
C ILE A 106 -5.39 6.09 6.99
N SER A 107 -5.99 5.95 8.17
CA SER A 107 -6.19 4.62 8.78
C SER A 107 -7.07 3.71 7.91
N LEU A 108 -8.12 4.25 7.30
CA LEU A 108 -9.03 3.48 6.43
C LEU A 108 -8.31 2.78 5.25
N PRO A 109 -7.56 3.48 4.38
CA PRO A 109 -6.83 2.82 3.30
C PRO A 109 -5.78 1.83 3.80
N ILE A 110 -5.13 2.08 4.94
CA ILE A 110 -4.21 1.11 5.56
C ILE A 110 -4.97 -0.17 5.94
N PHE A 111 -6.10 -0.07 6.64
CA PHE A 111 -6.92 -1.22 7.00
C PHE A 111 -7.43 -2.00 5.79
N ILE A 112 -7.81 -1.31 4.71
CA ILE A 112 -8.22 -1.94 3.45
C ILE A 112 -7.06 -2.75 2.85
N THR A 113 -5.84 -2.20 2.85
CA THR A 113 -4.67 -2.92 2.33
C THR A 113 -4.29 -4.12 3.20
N ILE A 114 -4.35 -4.01 4.54
CA ILE A 114 -4.15 -5.14 5.45
C ILE A 114 -5.16 -6.25 5.15
N PHE A 115 -6.44 -5.88 5.05
CA PHE A 115 -7.50 -6.82 4.70
C PHE A 115 -7.26 -7.49 3.35
N PHE A 116 -6.80 -6.71 2.36
CA PHE A 116 -6.43 -7.21 1.04
C PHE A 116 -5.32 -8.26 1.12
N PHE A 117 -4.17 -7.94 1.71
CA PHE A 117 -3.03 -8.87 1.80
C PHE A 117 -3.36 -10.11 2.62
N GLY A 118 -3.98 -9.95 3.80
CA GLY A 118 -4.44 -11.08 4.61
C GLY A 118 -5.39 -12.02 3.85
N SER A 119 -6.28 -11.45 3.02
CA SER A 119 -7.19 -12.24 2.17
C SER A 119 -6.47 -12.94 1.02
N VAL A 120 -5.50 -12.28 0.38
CA VAL A 120 -4.70 -12.86 -0.71
C VAL A 120 -3.80 -13.99 -0.18
N PHE A 121 -3.12 -13.82 0.95
CA PHE A 121 -2.35 -14.90 1.56
C PHE A 121 -3.21 -16.11 1.89
N ASN A 122 -4.39 -15.88 2.47
CA ASN A 122 -5.34 -16.94 2.77
C ASN A 122 -5.82 -17.65 1.49
N LEU A 123 -6.04 -16.91 0.40
CA LEU A 123 -6.38 -17.49 -0.91
C LEU A 123 -5.23 -18.34 -1.45
N VAL A 124 -4.02 -17.79 -1.51
CA VAL A 124 -2.84 -18.48 -2.04
C VAL A 124 -2.57 -19.76 -1.26
N TYR A 125 -2.67 -19.72 0.07
CA TYR A 125 -2.54 -20.92 0.90
C TYR A 125 -3.67 -21.93 0.71
N SER A 126 -4.91 -21.46 0.52
CA SER A 126 -6.06 -22.34 0.29
C SER A 126 -5.95 -23.07 -1.04
N LEU A 127 -5.36 -22.43 -2.05
CA LEU A 127 -5.12 -23.02 -3.36
C LEU A 127 -3.86 -23.89 -3.38
N ASP A 128 -2.76 -23.47 -2.75
CA ASP A 128 -1.50 -24.22 -2.67
C ASP A 128 -0.91 -24.14 -1.26
N ARG A 129 -1.11 -25.22 -0.49
CA ARG A 129 -0.63 -25.32 0.90
C ARG A 129 0.88 -25.30 1.05
N GLN A 130 1.64 -25.59 -0.01
CA GLN A 130 3.10 -25.55 0.01
C GLN A 130 3.65 -24.13 -0.16
N SER A 131 2.78 -23.11 -0.26
CA SER A 131 3.19 -21.73 -0.45
C SER A 131 3.67 -21.06 0.82
N PHE A 132 3.25 -21.57 1.99
CA PHE A 132 3.62 -21.09 3.32
C PHE A 132 3.95 -22.27 4.24
N GLU A 133 4.94 -22.07 5.09
CA GLU A 133 5.32 -23.00 6.16
C GLU A 133 5.04 -22.37 7.52
N GLY A 134 4.80 -23.21 8.54
CA GLY A 134 4.68 -22.74 9.92
C GLY A 134 3.34 -22.97 10.62
N THR A 135 3.05 -22.18 11.65
CA THR A 135 1.88 -22.34 12.53
C THR A 135 0.60 -21.73 11.96
N ILE A 136 -0.03 -22.46 11.05
CA ILE A 136 -1.28 -22.05 10.38
C ILE A 136 -2.49 -22.74 11.02
N GLY A 137 -3.56 -21.98 11.27
CA GLY A 137 -4.77 -22.47 11.92
C GLY A 137 -5.46 -23.61 11.14
N LYS A 138 -5.95 -24.63 11.88
CA LYS A 138 -6.59 -25.84 11.31
C LYS A 138 -8.08 -25.70 10.95
N LYS A 139 -8.71 -24.57 11.28
CA LYS A 139 -10.10 -24.23 10.93
C LYS A 139 -10.10 -23.06 9.94
N LYS A 140 -11.14 -22.95 9.11
CA LYS A 140 -11.34 -21.85 8.14
C LYS A 140 -11.03 -20.47 8.72
N ILE A 141 -11.68 -20.15 9.83
CA ILE A 141 -11.54 -18.83 10.46
C ILE A 141 -10.15 -18.65 11.08
N THR A 142 -9.59 -19.69 11.70
CA THR A 142 -8.27 -19.58 12.33
C THR A 142 -7.16 -19.48 11.29
N GLN A 143 -7.31 -20.13 10.13
CA GLN A 143 -6.39 -20.00 9.00
C GLN A 143 -6.38 -18.57 8.49
N TYR A 144 -7.57 -18.00 8.24
CA TYR A 144 -7.69 -16.61 7.82
C TYR A 144 -7.11 -15.64 8.85
N LEU A 145 -7.42 -15.84 10.14
CA LEU A 145 -6.87 -15.01 11.22
C LEU A 145 -5.35 -15.13 11.34
N SER A 146 -4.76 -16.30 11.07
CA SER A 146 -3.30 -16.46 11.01
C SER A 146 -2.68 -15.56 9.93
N PHE A 147 -3.27 -15.52 8.73
CA PHE A 147 -2.77 -14.67 7.63
C PHE A 147 -3.08 -13.19 7.80
N LEU A 148 -4.22 -12.87 8.40
CA LEU A 148 -4.53 -11.49 8.79
C LEU A 148 -3.54 -11.01 9.87
N ALA A 149 -3.20 -11.86 10.83
CA ALA A 149 -2.21 -11.56 11.84
C ALA A 149 -0.79 -11.44 11.25
N LEU A 150 -0.45 -12.23 10.23
CA LEU A 150 0.79 -12.05 9.45
C LEU A 150 0.84 -10.66 8.80
N SER A 151 -0.24 -10.26 8.12
CA SER A 151 -0.34 -8.95 7.46
C SER A 151 -0.26 -7.77 8.44
N ILE A 152 -0.90 -7.89 9.61
CA ILE A 152 -0.77 -6.92 10.70
C ILE A 152 0.64 -6.93 11.30
N GLY A 153 1.23 -8.10 11.47
CA GLY A 153 2.57 -8.29 12.05
C GLY A 153 3.66 -7.68 11.18
N ASP A 154 3.52 -7.78 9.86
CA ASP A 154 4.44 -7.18 8.90
C ASP A 154 4.49 -5.65 9.07
N ILE A 155 3.36 -5.02 9.44
CA ILE A 155 3.30 -3.58 9.77
C ILE A 155 4.17 -3.20 10.95
N SER A 156 4.28 -4.09 11.94
CA SER A 156 5.00 -3.82 13.19
C SER A 156 6.50 -4.11 13.11
N VAL A 157 7.04 -4.55 11.95
CA VAL A 157 8.38 -5.17 11.86
C VAL A 157 8.53 -6.31 12.90
N GLY A 158 7.40 -6.93 13.25
CA GLY A 158 7.31 -7.96 14.26
C GLY A 158 7.47 -9.34 13.65
N ASP A 159 7.91 -10.29 14.47
CA ASP A 159 8.05 -11.69 14.10
C ASP A 159 6.82 -12.20 13.31
N SER A 160 7.06 -13.02 12.30
CA SER A 160 6.09 -13.58 11.35
C SER A 160 5.04 -14.51 11.98
N LEU A 161 4.89 -14.48 13.31
CA LEU A 161 4.09 -15.38 14.14
C LEU A 161 4.32 -16.86 13.79
N GLY A 162 5.55 -17.16 13.37
CA GLY A 162 5.97 -18.48 12.91
C GLY A 162 5.38 -18.90 11.57
N ILE A 163 5.04 -17.99 10.65
CA ILE A 163 4.58 -18.26 9.28
C ILE A 163 5.59 -17.70 8.28
N SER A 164 6.18 -18.54 7.45
CA SER A 164 7.22 -18.14 6.48
C SER A 164 6.81 -18.47 5.04
N PRO A 165 7.10 -17.59 4.05
CA PRO A 165 6.85 -17.88 2.64
C PRO A 165 7.84 -18.91 2.10
N ALA A 166 7.33 -20.04 1.58
CA ALA A 166 8.15 -21.13 1.05
C ALA A 166 8.42 -21.04 -0.45
N ARG A 167 7.69 -20.19 -1.18
CA ARG A 167 7.83 -20.03 -2.64
C ARG A 167 8.22 -18.61 -3.02
N THR A 168 8.91 -18.48 -4.15
CA THR A 168 9.35 -17.18 -4.68
C THR A 168 8.18 -16.21 -4.89
N GLY A 169 7.03 -16.68 -5.39
CA GLY A 169 5.85 -15.82 -5.55
C GLY A 169 5.33 -15.27 -4.22
N THR A 170 5.22 -16.12 -3.18
CA THR A 170 4.79 -15.65 -1.86
C THR A 170 5.83 -14.77 -1.17
N GLN A 171 7.12 -14.96 -1.46
CA GLN A 171 8.19 -14.04 -1.02
C GLN A 171 8.06 -12.66 -1.67
N VAL A 172 7.77 -12.61 -2.97
CA VAL A 172 7.53 -11.34 -3.68
C VAL A 172 6.29 -10.65 -3.11
N LEU A 173 5.21 -11.39 -2.90
CA LEU A 173 3.98 -10.86 -2.34
C LEU A 173 4.19 -10.24 -0.95
N LEU A 174 4.93 -10.93 -0.07
CA LEU A 174 5.31 -10.42 1.24
C LEU A 174 6.20 -9.16 1.11
N ALA A 175 7.18 -9.17 0.20
CA ALA A 175 8.03 -8.00 -0.02
C ALA A 175 7.23 -6.77 -0.50
N VAL A 176 6.21 -6.96 -1.35
CA VAL A 176 5.32 -5.85 -1.77
C VAL A 176 4.53 -5.29 -0.59
N GLU A 177 4.01 -6.16 0.29
CA GLU A 177 3.37 -5.73 1.53
C GLU A 177 4.33 -4.95 2.43
N SER A 178 5.54 -5.47 2.65
CA SER A 178 6.54 -4.80 3.49
C SER A 178 6.94 -3.43 2.95
N ILE A 179 7.07 -3.27 1.63
CA ILE A 179 7.33 -1.96 1.00
C ILE A 179 6.17 -1.00 1.28
N PHE A 180 4.92 -1.44 1.11
CA PHE A 180 3.75 -0.61 1.40
C PHE A 180 3.68 -0.22 2.87
N THR A 181 3.95 -1.17 3.77
CA THR A 181 4.05 -0.97 5.21
C THR A 181 5.09 0.10 5.56
N LEU A 182 6.32 -0.02 5.03
CA LEU A 182 7.39 0.94 5.29
C LEU A 182 7.02 2.33 4.80
N PHE A 183 6.36 2.40 3.64
CA PHE A 183 5.78 3.65 3.14
C PHE A 183 4.73 4.23 4.10
N ALA A 184 3.77 3.43 4.57
CA ALA A 184 2.73 3.89 5.50
C ALA A 184 3.32 4.36 6.84
N LEU A 185 4.31 3.64 7.38
CA LEU A 185 5.02 4.00 8.60
C LEU A 185 5.83 5.28 8.42
N SER A 186 6.51 5.44 7.28
CA SER A 186 7.24 6.66 6.93
C SER A 186 6.33 7.88 6.88
N LEU A 187 5.14 7.74 6.28
CA LEU A 187 4.14 8.81 6.28
C LEU A 187 3.63 9.13 7.68
N LEU A 188 3.37 8.12 8.50
CA LEU A 188 2.94 8.30 9.87
C LEU A 188 4.00 9.06 10.68
N ILE A 189 5.28 8.72 10.57
CA ILE A 189 6.38 9.46 11.20
C ILE A 189 6.44 10.90 10.68
N SER A 190 6.30 11.11 9.36
CA SER A 190 6.30 12.44 8.75
C SER A 190 5.19 13.33 9.33
N LEU A 191 4.01 12.77 9.57
CA LEU A 191 2.89 13.46 10.20
C LEU A 191 3.17 13.89 11.64
N PHE A 192 3.97 13.14 12.40
CA PHE A 192 4.36 13.52 13.76
C PHE A 192 5.57 14.46 13.83
N THR A 193 6.39 14.50 12.78
CA THR A 193 7.67 15.24 12.76
C THR A 193 7.58 16.61 12.10
N LYS A 194 6.63 16.81 11.16
CA LYS A 194 6.24 18.16 10.74
C LYS A 194 5.75 18.96 11.93
#